data_AF-A0A968PN90-F1
#
_entry.id   AF-A0A968PN90-F1
#
_cell.length_a   1.000
_cell.length_b   1.000
_cell.length_c   1.000
_cell.angle_alpha   90.00
_cell.angle_beta   90.00
_cell.angle_gamma   90.00
#
_symmetry.space_group_name_H-M   'P 1'
#
loop_
_entity.id
_entity.type
_entity.pdbx_description
1 polymer ?
#
loop_
_entity_poly.entity_id
_entity_poly.type
_entity_poly.pdbx_seq_one_letter_code
_entity_poly.pdbx_strand_id
1 'polypeptide(L)'
;MADSEQRLAAIQELLNSISIEQILYLPRMEDPQKLAAMRVLASLFSLAYIGAPAMMPLVVFEQVVLSLRHGNASSSPFAYANYALLLCSMLNDIPTGARFGTLALRLLEHLDTHTFKAKTLVTVNFFVSHWTQPAHHTLPSLLEGYRSGLETGDFEYGGYAAYMYTCHAFLVGRELAELTEELAMTDETLAQLQQERSRHVNGLYRQVVRNLIEAGPTPTIIQGPFYNEEQSVPLLQAANDIPALANIFYCKM
;
A
#
# COMPACT_ATOMS: atom_id res chain seq x y z
N MET A 1 9.40 3.33 21.85
CA MET A 1 10.72 2.99 21.26
C MET A 1 11.30 1.73 21.88
N ALA A 2 11.43 1.63 23.21
CA ALA A 2 11.94 0.41 23.86
C ALA A 2 11.15 -0.88 23.49
N ASP A 3 9.82 -0.83 23.51
CA ASP A 3 9.00 -2.02 23.21
C ASP A 3 9.11 -2.47 21.74
N SER A 4 9.24 -1.53 20.80
CA SER A 4 9.40 -1.85 19.37
C SER A 4 10.78 -2.46 19.08
N GLU A 5 11.83 -1.97 19.73
CA GLU A 5 13.18 -2.54 19.62
C GLU A 5 13.23 -3.97 20.19
N GLN A 6 12.57 -4.19 21.33
CA GLN A 6 12.46 -5.52 21.92
C GLN A 6 11.74 -6.50 20.99
N ARG A 7 10.68 -6.06 20.31
CA ARG A 7 9.97 -6.91 19.34
C ARG A 7 10.77 -7.17 18.08
N LEU A 8 11.51 -6.18 17.58
CA LEU A 8 12.42 -6.38 16.45
C LEU A 8 13.50 -7.42 16.78
N ALA A 9 14.11 -7.33 17.98
CA ALA A 9 15.08 -8.31 18.44
C ALA A 9 14.49 -9.73 18.53
N ALA A 10 13.25 -9.86 19.02
CA ALA A 10 12.55 -11.14 19.06
C ALA A 10 12.30 -11.72 17.67
N ILE A 11 11.99 -10.90 16.66
CA ILE A 11 11.86 -11.35 15.27
C ILE A 11 13.21 -11.89 14.77
N GLN A 12 14.29 -11.14 14.97
CA GLN A 12 15.64 -11.55 14.55
C GLN A 12 16.06 -12.88 15.19
N GLU A 13 15.80 -13.06 16.47
CA GLU A 13 16.06 -14.32 17.18
C GLU A 13 15.28 -15.49 16.59
N LEU A 14 13.98 -15.30 16.33
CA LEU A 14 13.14 -16.34 15.71
C LEU A 14 13.64 -16.70 14.30
N LEU A 15 14.02 -15.70 13.50
CA LEU A 15 14.53 -15.89 12.14
C LEU A 15 15.91 -16.58 12.09
N ASN A 16 16.65 -16.69 13.21
CA ASN A 16 17.85 -17.52 13.26
C ASN A 16 17.54 -19.02 13.20
N SER A 17 16.30 -19.41 13.54
CA SER A 17 15.87 -20.81 13.60
C SER A 17 15.05 -21.27 12.39
N ILE A 18 14.60 -20.34 11.54
CA ILE A 18 13.73 -20.63 10.40
C ILE A 18 14.07 -19.69 9.24
N SER A 19 14.19 -20.23 8.03
CA SER A 19 14.36 -19.39 6.83
C SER A 19 13.05 -18.70 6.45
N ILE A 20 13.14 -17.55 5.77
CA ILE A 20 11.97 -16.81 5.31
C ILE A 20 11.05 -17.69 4.45
N GLU A 21 11.63 -18.54 3.61
CA GLU A 21 10.88 -19.44 2.73
C GLU A 21 10.15 -20.54 3.49
N GLN A 22 10.67 -20.97 4.65
CA GLN A 22 10.03 -21.95 5.51
C GLN A 22 8.83 -21.36 6.25
N ILE A 23 8.77 -20.03 6.46
CA ILE A 23 7.64 -19.35 7.11
C ILE A 23 6.32 -19.64 6.37
N LEU A 24 6.39 -19.81 5.04
CA LEU A 24 5.23 -20.15 4.20
C LEU A 24 4.50 -21.40 4.71
N TYR A 25 5.24 -22.36 5.26
CA TYR A 25 4.74 -23.67 5.68
C TYR A 25 4.55 -23.79 7.19
N LEU A 26 4.63 -22.68 7.95
CA LEU A 26 4.22 -22.70 9.35
C LEU A 26 2.77 -23.17 9.46
N PRO A 27 2.42 -23.90 10.54
CA PRO A 27 1.05 -24.36 10.75
C PRO A 27 0.08 -23.17 10.78
N ARG A 28 -1.20 -23.44 10.57
CA ARG A 28 -2.25 -22.43 10.77
C ARG A 28 -2.33 -22.05 12.25
N MET A 29 -2.53 -20.77 12.53
CA MET A 29 -2.77 -20.29 13.88
C MET A 29 -4.15 -20.74 14.36
N GLU A 30 -4.21 -21.51 15.45
CA GLU A 30 -5.47 -22.06 15.99
C GLU A 30 -5.91 -21.38 17.30
N ASP A 31 -4.99 -20.76 18.04
CA ASP A 31 -5.30 -20.10 19.32
C ASP A 31 -6.29 -18.93 19.11
N PRO A 32 -7.51 -18.99 19.68
CA PRO A 32 -8.54 -17.97 19.45
C PRO A 32 -8.14 -16.59 19.97
N GLN A 33 -7.37 -16.51 21.05
CA GLN A 33 -6.91 -15.23 21.61
C GLN A 33 -5.86 -14.60 20.69
N LYS A 34 -4.94 -15.40 20.13
CA LYS A 34 -3.95 -14.88 19.18
C LYS A 34 -4.59 -14.49 17.85
N LEU A 35 -5.56 -15.26 17.36
CA LEU A 35 -6.36 -14.88 16.20
C LEU A 35 -7.11 -13.55 16.42
N ALA A 36 -7.68 -13.34 17.61
CA ALA A 36 -8.32 -12.08 17.96
C ALA A 36 -7.31 -10.92 17.99
N ALA A 37 -6.14 -11.11 18.61
CA ALA A 37 -5.07 -10.12 18.65
C ALA A 37 -4.61 -9.74 17.23
N MET A 38 -4.39 -10.73 16.35
CA MET A 38 -4.02 -10.52 14.95
C MET A 38 -5.04 -9.64 14.21
N ARG A 39 -6.35 -9.86 14.41
CA ARG A 39 -7.41 -9.04 13.79
C ARG A 39 -7.43 -7.60 14.30
N VAL A 40 -7.27 -7.41 15.60
CA VAL A 40 -7.21 -6.06 16.22
C VAL A 40 -5.99 -5.31 15.70
N LEU A 41 -4.81 -5.93 15.74
CA LEU A 41 -3.57 -5.31 15.27
C LEU A 41 -3.62 -4.97 13.77
N ALA A 42 -4.18 -5.84 12.93
CA ALA A 42 -4.35 -5.57 11.51
C ALA A 42 -5.29 -4.39 11.24
N SER A 43 -6.35 -4.22 12.05
CA SER A 43 -7.29 -3.10 11.94
C SER A 43 -6.70 -1.78 12.43
N LEU A 44 -5.78 -1.83 13.40
CA LEU A 44 -5.08 -0.66 13.91
C LEU A 44 -4.06 -0.10 12.92
N PHE A 45 -3.61 -0.86 11.92
CA PHE A 45 -2.56 -0.40 11.00
C PHE A 45 -2.94 0.88 10.26
N SER A 46 -4.09 0.94 9.58
CA SER A 46 -4.52 2.13 8.83
C SER A 46 -4.61 3.37 9.74
N LEU A 47 -5.11 3.19 10.97
CA LEU A 47 -5.22 4.26 11.97
C LEU A 47 -3.86 4.72 12.48
N ALA A 48 -2.95 3.78 12.76
CA ALA A 48 -1.61 4.08 13.22
C ALA A 48 -0.78 4.78 12.11
N TYR A 49 -0.94 4.36 10.85
CA TYR A 49 -0.24 4.95 9.71
C TYR A 49 -0.55 6.44 9.55
N ILE A 50 -1.81 6.84 9.78
CA ILE A 50 -2.25 8.24 9.63
C ILE A 50 -2.12 9.03 10.93
N GLY A 51 -2.61 8.48 12.05
CA GLY A 51 -2.82 9.25 13.29
C GLY A 51 -1.75 9.06 14.37
N ALA A 52 -0.97 7.98 14.32
CA ALA A 52 0.08 7.71 15.30
C ALA A 52 1.26 6.93 14.69
N PRO A 53 2.02 7.52 13.74
CA PRO A 53 3.05 6.78 12.98
C PRO A 53 4.10 6.10 13.85
N ALA A 54 4.39 6.67 15.03
CA ALA A 54 5.32 6.10 16.01
C ALA A 54 4.86 4.73 16.58
N MET A 55 3.57 4.40 16.51
CA MET A 55 3.04 3.11 16.95
C MET A 55 3.11 2.03 15.88
N MET A 56 3.25 2.41 14.61
CA MET A 56 3.20 1.48 13.47
C MET A 56 4.24 0.34 13.60
N PRO A 57 5.53 0.58 13.93
CA PRO A 57 6.49 -0.51 14.06
C PRO A 57 6.09 -1.53 15.11
N LEU A 58 5.59 -1.09 16.27
CA LEU A 58 5.18 -1.99 17.34
C LEU A 58 4.03 -2.89 16.92
N VAL A 59 3.00 -2.31 16.26
CA VAL A 59 1.83 -3.06 15.79
C VAL A 59 2.21 -4.10 14.74
N VAL A 60 3.13 -3.77 13.83
CA VAL A 60 3.61 -4.69 12.79
C VAL A 60 4.48 -5.79 13.40
N PHE A 61 5.45 -5.43 14.24
CA PHE A 61 6.37 -6.39 14.83
C PHE A 61 5.66 -7.38 15.75
N GLU A 62 4.65 -6.95 16.52
CA GLU A 62 3.84 -7.87 17.33
C GLU A 62 3.13 -8.91 16.45
N GLN A 63 2.54 -8.51 15.31
CA GLN A 63 1.87 -9.46 14.40
C GLN A 63 2.86 -10.47 13.79
N VAL A 64 4.07 -10.03 13.45
CA VAL A 64 5.12 -10.93 12.94
C VAL A 64 5.56 -11.91 14.02
N VAL A 65 5.81 -11.44 15.25
CA VAL A 65 6.17 -12.31 16.38
C VAL A 65 5.08 -13.34 16.66
N LEU A 66 3.80 -12.93 16.66
CA LEU A 66 2.68 -13.84 16.83
C LEU A 66 2.62 -14.89 15.73
N SER A 67 2.81 -14.49 14.47
CA SER A 67 2.80 -15.39 13.32
C SER A 67 3.95 -16.40 13.36
N LEU A 68 5.15 -15.96 13.70
CA LEU A 68 6.33 -16.82 13.82
C LEU A 68 6.24 -17.81 14.99
N ARG A 69 5.62 -17.42 16.11
CA ARG A 69 5.52 -18.28 17.31
C ARG A 69 4.33 -19.23 17.30
N HIS A 70 3.22 -18.81 16.70
CA HIS A 70 1.94 -19.50 16.81
C HIS A 70 1.36 -19.97 15.47
N GLY A 71 2.12 -19.79 14.39
CA GLY A 71 1.68 -20.15 13.04
C GLY A 71 0.99 -19.00 12.30
N ASN A 72 0.70 -19.21 11.03
CA ASN A 72 0.14 -18.17 10.16
C ASN A 72 -1.38 -18.03 10.37
N ALA A 73 -1.83 -16.79 10.60
CA ALA A 73 -3.23 -16.40 10.58
C ALA A 73 -3.63 -15.88 9.19
N SER A 74 -4.93 -15.74 8.93
CA SER A 74 -5.44 -15.17 7.67
C SER A 74 -4.95 -13.73 7.40
N SER A 75 -4.54 -13.00 8.44
CA SER A 75 -3.97 -11.64 8.35
C SER A 75 -2.44 -11.61 8.30
N SER A 76 -1.75 -12.75 8.50
CA SER A 76 -0.28 -12.82 8.43
C SER A 76 0.29 -12.34 7.09
N PRO A 77 -0.32 -12.57 5.91
CA PRO A 77 0.16 -11.97 4.65
C PRO A 77 0.29 -10.46 4.74
N PHE A 78 -0.71 -9.78 5.29
CA PHE A 78 -0.70 -8.33 5.47
C PHE A 78 0.35 -7.89 6.51
N ALA A 79 0.53 -8.65 7.59
CA ALA A 79 1.57 -8.39 8.58
C ALA A 79 2.99 -8.48 7.98
N TYR A 80 3.27 -9.52 7.20
CA TYR A 80 4.56 -9.68 6.52
C TYR A 80 4.78 -8.62 5.44
N ALA A 81 3.74 -8.19 4.71
CA ALA A 81 3.83 -7.09 3.77
C ALA A 81 4.18 -5.76 4.46
N ASN A 82 3.55 -5.46 5.60
CA ASN A 82 3.89 -4.26 6.36
C ASN A 82 5.29 -4.36 6.99
N TYR A 83 5.73 -5.55 7.39
CA TYR A 83 7.10 -5.76 7.85
C TYR A 83 8.11 -5.53 6.72
N ALA A 84 7.81 -5.98 5.50
CA ALA A 84 8.60 -5.68 4.31
C ALA A 84 8.70 -4.16 4.06
N LEU A 85 7.59 -3.43 4.17
CA LEU A 85 7.59 -1.96 4.10
C LEU A 85 8.55 -1.34 5.14
N LEU A 86 8.49 -1.79 6.40
CA LEU A 86 9.38 -1.29 7.46
C LEU A 86 10.84 -1.62 7.20
N LEU A 87 11.12 -2.83 6.69
CA LEU A 87 12.47 -3.25 6.32
C LEU A 87 13.05 -2.34 5.24
N CYS A 88 12.30 -2.06 4.16
CA CYS A 88 12.78 -1.20 3.08
C CYS A 88 12.89 0.27 3.49
N SER A 89 11.86 0.83 4.13
CA SER A 89 11.74 2.28 4.35
C SER A 89 12.40 2.79 5.63
N MET A 90 12.35 2.01 6.71
CA MET A 90 12.80 2.45 8.04
C MET A 90 14.13 1.80 8.43
N LEU A 91 14.31 0.51 8.14
CA LEU A 91 15.50 -0.24 8.52
C LEU A 91 16.55 -0.31 7.39
N ASN A 92 16.20 0.14 6.19
CA ASN A 92 17.05 0.15 4.99
C ASN A 92 17.63 -1.22 4.62
N ASP A 93 16.93 -2.31 4.96
CA ASP A 93 17.25 -3.68 4.56
C ASP A 93 16.35 -4.13 3.41
N ILE A 94 16.63 -3.55 2.24
CA ILE A 94 15.87 -3.76 1.00
C ILE A 94 15.84 -5.24 0.58
N PRO A 95 16.97 -6.00 0.57
CA PRO A 95 16.96 -7.40 0.16
C PRO A 95 16.05 -8.27 1.02
N THR A 96 16.08 -8.09 2.35
CA THR A 96 15.19 -8.82 3.27
C THR A 96 13.74 -8.36 3.10
N GLY A 97 13.51 -7.05 2.93
CA GLY A 97 12.18 -6.51 2.65
C GLY A 97 11.53 -7.12 1.41
N ALA A 98 12.27 -7.22 0.30
CA ALA A 98 11.78 -7.84 -0.94
C ALA A 98 11.41 -9.32 -0.76
N ARG A 99 12.19 -10.07 0.05
CA ARG A 99 11.88 -11.47 0.38
C ARG A 99 10.61 -11.60 1.21
N PHE A 100 10.40 -10.72 2.20
CA PHE A 100 9.14 -10.69 2.96
C PHE A 100 7.94 -10.25 2.12
N GLY A 101 8.12 -9.32 1.18
CA GLY A 101 7.07 -8.97 0.20
C GLY A 101 6.67 -10.17 -0.65
N THR A 102 7.65 -10.92 -1.16
CA THR A 102 7.41 -12.17 -1.91
C THR A 102 6.73 -13.23 -1.05
N LEU A 103 7.17 -13.41 0.20
CA LEU A 103 6.53 -14.31 1.16
C LEU A 103 5.06 -13.93 1.38
N ALA A 104 4.76 -12.65 1.58
CA ALA A 104 3.41 -12.17 1.80
C ALA A 104 2.47 -12.50 0.63
N LEU A 105 2.93 -12.28 -0.60
CA LEU A 105 2.16 -12.63 -1.81
C LEU A 105 1.92 -14.14 -1.92
N ARG A 106 2.97 -14.96 -1.75
CA ARG A 106 2.85 -16.43 -1.78
C ARG A 106 1.95 -16.98 -0.67
N LEU A 107 1.94 -16.33 0.48
CA LEU A 107 1.13 -16.75 1.61
C LEU A 107 -0.37 -16.47 1.39
N LEU A 108 -0.74 -15.45 0.60
CA LEU A 108 -2.14 -15.25 0.17
C LEU A 108 -2.66 -16.46 -0.60
N GLU A 109 -1.88 -16.94 -1.57
CA GLU A 109 -2.21 -18.12 -2.39
C GLU A 109 -2.27 -19.38 -1.52
N HIS A 110 -1.30 -19.54 -0.60
CA HIS A 110 -1.20 -20.73 0.23
C HIS A 110 -2.32 -20.86 1.27
N LEU A 111 -2.71 -19.74 1.90
CA LEU A 111 -3.78 -19.74 2.91
C LEU A 111 -5.18 -19.67 2.30
N ASP A 112 -5.29 -19.36 1.00
CA ASP A 112 -6.55 -19.12 0.30
C ASP A 112 -7.42 -18.08 1.02
N THR A 113 -6.80 -16.96 1.40
CA THR A 113 -7.44 -15.88 2.16
C THR A 113 -7.77 -14.70 1.27
N HIS A 114 -9.05 -14.37 1.17
CA HIS A 114 -9.52 -13.22 0.38
C HIS A 114 -9.60 -11.92 1.20
N THR A 115 -9.86 -12.02 2.51
CA THR A 115 -10.15 -10.85 3.37
C THR A 115 -8.99 -9.84 3.43
N PHE A 116 -7.74 -10.33 3.37
CA PHE A 116 -6.54 -9.48 3.44
C PHE A 116 -5.82 -9.32 2.10
N LYS A 117 -6.43 -9.82 1.02
CA LYS A 117 -5.80 -9.85 -0.31
C LYS A 117 -5.57 -8.43 -0.84
N ALA A 118 -6.62 -7.61 -0.95
CA ALA A 118 -6.48 -6.21 -1.38
C ALA A 118 -5.41 -5.45 -0.57
N LYS A 119 -5.44 -5.57 0.76
CA LYS A 119 -4.47 -4.93 1.66
C LYS A 119 -3.03 -5.35 1.39
N THR A 120 -2.82 -6.65 1.26
CA THR A 120 -1.49 -7.23 1.05
C THR A 120 -0.96 -6.86 -0.33
N LEU A 121 -1.78 -6.95 -1.38
CA LEU A 121 -1.41 -6.58 -2.74
C LEU A 121 -1.02 -5.11 -2.82
N VAL A 122 -1.84 -4.22 -2.25
CA VAL A 122 -1.52 -2.78 -2.17
C VAL A 122 -0.21 -2.54 -1.45
N THR A 123 -0.03 -3.14 -0.25
CA THR A 123 1.17 -2.90 0.54
C THR A 123 2.44 -3.33 -0.19
N VAL A 124 2.46 -4.55 -0.74
CA VAL A 124 3.66 -5.06 -1.43
C VAL A 124 3.94 -4.26 -2.70
N ASN A 125 2.92 -4.05 -3.55
CA ASN A 125 3.14 -3.47 -4.87
C ASN A 125 3.48 -1.99 -4.83
N PHE A 126 2.87 -1.22 -3.92
CA PHE A 126 3.12 0.21 -3.85
C PHE A 126 4.37 0.52 -3.01
N PHE A 127 4.54 -0.14 -1.86
CA PHE A 127 5.59 0.25 -0.90
C PHE A 127 6.87 -0.60 -0.96
N VAL A 128 6.85 -1.78 -1.59
CA VAL A 128 7.97 -2.74 -1.53
C VAL A 128 8.54 -3.04 -2.92
N SER A 129 7.69 -3.35 -3.91
CA SER A 129 8.15 -3.86 -5.21
C SER A 129 9.10 -2.91 -5.94
N HIS A 130 8.86 -1.59 -5.87
CA HIS A 130 9.66 -0.58 -6.59
C HIS A 130 11.14 -0.53 -6.17
N TRP A 131 11.49 -1.06 -4.99
CA TRP A 131 12.87 -1.10 -4.51
C TRP A 131 13.76 -2.10 -5.28
N THR A 132 13.15 -3.12 -5.89
CA THR A 132 13.90 -4.22 -6.54
C THR A 132 13.36 -4.61 -7.91
N GLN A 133 12.19 -4.10 -8.29
CA GLN A 133 11.51 -4.43 -9.54
C GLN A 133 11.03 -3.18 -10.27
N PRO A 134 11.01 -3.21 -11.61
CA PRO A 134 10.37 -2.16 -12.40
C PRO A 134 8.89 -1.98 -12.03
N ALA A 135 8.44 -0.72 -11.93
CA ALA A 135 7.08 -0.40 -11.50
C ALA A 135 5.98 -0.98 -12.41
N HIS A 136 6.24 -1.25 -13.70
CA HIS A 136 5.24 -1.82 -14.60
C HIS A 136 4.78 -3.23 -14.19
N HIS A 137 5.62 -3.99 -13.46
CA HIS A 137 5.23 -5.30 -12.92
C HIS A 137 4.15 -5.23 -11.84
N THR A 138 3.95 -4.06 -11.24
CA THR A 138 2.94 -3.86 -10.18
C THR A 138 1.52 -3.73 -10.72
N LEU A 139 1.37 -3.30 -11.99
CA LEU A 139 0.07 -2.93 -12.56
C LEU A 139 -0.96 -4.07 -12.53
N PRO A 140 -0.65 -5.32 -12.96
CA PRO A 140 -1.63 -6.40 -12.91
C PRO A 140 -2.08 -6.72 -11.49
N SER A 141 -1.14 -6.66 -10.54
CA SER A 141 -1.38 -7.00 -9.14
C SER A 141 -2.19 -5.90 -8.41
N LEU A 142 -1.98 -4.62 -8.75
CA LEU A 142 -2.82 -3.53 -8.27
C LEU A 142 -4.25 -3.62 -8.83
N LEU A 143 -4.41 -3.97 -10.11
CA LEU A 143 -5.74 -4.20 -10.69
C LEU A 143 -6.47 -5.37 -10.02
N GLU A 144 -5.74 -6.44 -9.68
CA GLU A 144 -6.27 -7.55 -8.88
C GLU A 144 -6.66 -7.11 -7.45
N GLY A 145 -5.84 -6.26 -6.83
CA GLY A 145 -6.14 -5.67 -5.51
C GLY A 145 -7.44 -4.87 -5.53
N TYR A 146 -7.66 -4.08 -6.58
CA TYR A 146 -8.91 -3.33 -6.78
C TYR A 146 -10.12 -4.28 -6.86
N ARG A 147 -10.06 -5.30 -7.74
CA ARG A 147 -11.13 -6.31 -7.89
C ARG A 147 -11.42 -7.02 -6.58
N SER A 148 -10.37 -7.46 -5.88
CA SER A 148 -10.50 -8.13 -4.59
C SER A 148 -11.15 -7.23 -3.54
N GLY A 149 -10.84 -5.93 -3.53
CA GLY A 149 -11.47 -4.97 -2.61
C GLY A 149 -12.97 -4.84 -2.85
N LEU A 150 -13.40 -4.79 -4.12
CA LEU A 150 -14.82 -4.80 -4.47
C LEU A 150 -15.54 -6.08 -4.04
N GLU A 151 -14.95 -7.24 -4.34
CA GLU A 151 -15.55 -8.56 -4.07
C GLU A 151 -15.70 -8.83 -2.57
N THR A 152 -14.77 -8.33 -1.75
CA THR A 152 -14.72 -8.59 -0.31
C THR A 152 -15.32 -7.47 0.54
N GLY A 153 -15.71 -6.35 -0.08
CA GLY A 153 -16.21 -5.16 0.62
C GLY A 153 -15.12 -4.32 1.31
N ASP A 154 -13.84 -4.58 1.06
CA ASP A 154 -12.72 -3.75 1.49
C ASP A 154 -12.53 -2.56 0.54
N PHE A 155 -13.53 -1.66 0.54
CA PHE A 155 -13.56 -0.52 -0.39
C PHE A 155 -12.44 0.49 -0.14
N GLU A 156 -11.91 0.57 1.09
CA GLU A 156 -10.75 1.42 1.40
C GLU A 156 -9.55 0.95 0.57
N TYR A 157 -9.14 -0.32 0.71
CA TYR A 157 -7.99 -0.84 -0.01
C TYR A 157 -8.28 -1.08 -1.50
N GLY A 158 -9.53 -1.33 -1.88
CA GLY A 158 -9.94 -1.32 -3.28
C GLY A 158 -9.72 0.05 -3.92
N GLY A 159 -10.13 1.13 -3.23
CA GLY A 159 -9.87 2.51 -3.66
C GLY A 159 -8.39 2.84 -3.72
N TYR A 160 -7.60 2.39 -2.73
CA TYR A 160 -6.14 2.53 -2.75
C TYR A 160 -5.52 1.84 -3.96
N ALA A 161 -5.88 0.59 -4.22
CA ALA A 161 -5.39 -0.16 -5.36
C ALA A 161 -5.71 0.54 -6.70
N ALA A 162 -6.93 1.09 -6.83
CA ALA A 162 -7.37 1.77 -8.04
C ALA A 162 -6.56 3.05 -8.34
N TYR A 163 -6.38 3.95 -7.37
CA TYR A 163 -5.59 5.17 -7.61
C TYR A 163 -4.08 4.89 -7.72
N MET A 164 -3.57 3.89 -6.98
CA MET A 164 -2.16 3.49 -7.07
C MET A 164 -1.86 2.87 -8.43
N TYR A 165 -2.81 2.13 -9.01
CA TYR A 165 -2.71 1.65 -10.38
C TYR A 165 -2.55 2.82 -11.37
N THR A 166 -3.43 3.83 -11.30
CA THR A 166 -3.38 4.96 -12.24
C THR A 166 -2.13 5.82 -12.05
N CYS A 167 -1.69 6.01 -10.80
CA CYS A 167 -0.40 6.60 -10.46
C CYS A 167 0.76 5.84 -11.12
N HIS A 168 0.86 4.52 -10.92
CA HIS A 168 1.92 3.72 -11.53
C HIS A 168 1.84 3.69 -13.05
N ALA A 169 0.64 3.64 -13.62
CA ALA A 169 0.41 3.67 -15.07
C ALA A 169 0.96 4.96 -15.69
N PHE A 170 0.74 6.10 -15.02
CA PHE A 170 1.36 7.37 -15.37
C PHE A 170 2.90 7.31 -15.29
N LEU A 171 3.43 6.85 -14.15
CA LEU A 171 4.88 6.82 -13.88
C LEU A 171 5.68 5.92 -14.84
N VAL A 172 5.08 4.83 -15.32
CA VAL A 172 5.74 3.93 -16.28
C VAL A 172 5.63 4.42 -17.72
N GLY A 173 5.01 5.58 -17.96
CA GLY A 173 4.91 6.20 -19.28
C GLY A 173 3.94 5.47 -20.20
N ARG A 174 2.79 5.02 -19.69
CA ARG A 174 1.71 4.54 -20.57
C ARG A 174 1.22 5.64 -21.49
N GLU A 175 0.69 5.23 -22.64
CA GLU A 175 0.15 6.14 -23.63
C GLU A 175 -0.97 6.99 -23.01
N LEU A 176 -0.92 8.30 -23.25
CA LEU A 176 -1.72 9.28 -22.51
C LEU A 176 -3.19 9.24 -22.89
N ALA A 177 -3.53 8.92 -24.15
CA ALA A 177 -4.91 8.77 -24.58
C ALA A 177 -5.58 7.57 -23.91
N GLU A 178 -4.90 6.41 -23.85
CA GLU A 178 -5.38 5.24 -23.09
C GLU A 178 -5.55 5.57 -21.61
N LEU A 179 -4.55 6.22 -21.01
CA LEU A 179 -4.56 6.56 -19.59
C LEU A 179 -5.67 7.56 -19.24
N THR A 180 -6.09 8.40 -20.19
CA THR A 180 -7.22 9.34 -19.99
C THR A 180 -8.52 8.61 -19.70
N GLU A 181 -8.81 7.54 -20.46
CA GLU A 181 -10.02 6.73 -20.26
C GLU A 181 -9.97 5.96 -18.93
N GLU A 182 -8.82 5.35 -18.62
CA GLU A 182 -8.62 4.61 -17.37
C GLU A 182 -8.78 5.51 -16.14
N LEU A 183 -8.16 6.69 -16.16
CA LEU A 183 -8.28 7.66 -15.08
C LEU A 183 -9.73 8.15 -14.89
N ALA A 184 -10.50 8.30 -15.98
CA ALA A 184 -11.91 8.69 -15.91
C ALA A 184 -12.77 7.57 -15.29
N MET A 185 -12.59 6.32 -15.73
CA MET A 185 -13.26 5.16 -15.15
C MET A 185 -12.93 4.98 -13.66
N THR A 186 -11.66 5.18 -13.29
CA THR A 186 -11.22 5.13 -11.89
C THR A 186 -11.86 6.27 -11.08
N ASP A 187 -12.03 7.47 -11.62
CA ASP A 187 -12.71 8.57 -10.91
C ASP A 187 -14.18 8.23 -10.60
N GLU A 188 -14.91 7.73 -11.59
CA GLU A 188 -16.32 7.33 -11.43
C GLU A 188 -16.47 6.24 -10.37
N THR A 189 -15.59 5.25 -10.43
CA THR A 189 -15.52 4.16 -9.45
C THR A 189 -15.28 4.71 -8.04
N LEU A 190 -14.25 5.53 -7.87
CA LEU A 190 -13.88 6.07 -6.56
C LEU A 190 -14.99 6.95 -5.99
N ALA A 191 -15.74 7.66 -6.83
CA ALA A 191 -16.93 8.41 -6.42
C ALA A 191 -18.05 7.47 -5.94
N GLN A 192 -18.34 6.38 -6.65
CA GLN A 192 -19.34 5.39 -6.24
C GLN A 192 -18.98 4.72 -4.91
N LEU A 193 -17.70 4.47 -4.67
CA LEU A 193 -17.18 3.89 -3.43
C LEU A 193 -16.99 4.91 -2.30
N GLN A 194 -17.30 6.20 -2.53
CA GLN A 194 -17.09 7.30 -1.58
C GLN A 194 -15.64 7.42 -1.09
N GLN A 195 -14.67 7.04 -1.92
CA GLN A 195 -13.24 7.11 -1.60
C GLN A 195 -12.67 8.46 -2.03
N GLU A 196 -13.16 9.53 -1.42
CA GLU A 196 -12.86 10.92 -1.83
C GLU A 196 -11.36 11.25 -1.79
N ARG A 197 -10.61 10.71 -0.83
CA ARG A 197 -9.16 10.93 -0.75
C ARG A 197 -8.44 10.34 -1.96
N SER A 198 -8.74 9.09 -2.28
CA SER A 198 -8.19 8.41 -3.47
C SER A 198 -8.64 9.11 -4.75
N ARG A 199 -9.90 9.56 -4.80
CA ARG A 199 -10.44 10.30 -5.93
C ARG A 199 -9.70 11.62 -6.15
N HIS A 200 -9.41 12.35 -5.07
CA HIS A 200 -8.66 13.62 -5.14
C HIS A 200 -7.26 13.42 -5.73
N VAL A 201 -6.55 12.36 -5.31
CA VAL A 201 -5.23 12.00 -5.88
C VAL A 201 -5.36 11.56 -7.34
N ASN A 202 -6.39 10.79 -7.70
CA ASN A 202 -6.66 10.43 -9.09
C ASN A 202 -6.94 11.68 -9.97
N GLY A 203 -7.63 12.67 -9.42
CA GLY A 203 -7.90 13.97 -10.05
C GLY A 203 -6.63 14.75 -10.42
N LEU A 204 -5.59 14.67 -9.58
CA LEU A 204 -4.28 15.24 -9.88
C LEU A 204 -3.72 14.66 -11.18
N TYR A 205 -3.64 13.33 -11.29
CA TYR A 205 -3.14 12.66 -12.49
C TYR A 205 -4.02 12.93 -13.72
N ARG A 206 -5.35 12.99 -13.56
CA ARG A 206 -6.26 13.42 -14.64
C ARG A 206 -5.93 14.80 -15.17
N GLN A 207 -5.69 15.76 -14.28
CA GLN A 207 -5.35 17.11 -14.68
C GLN A 207 -3.99 17.18 -15.37
N VAL A 208 -3.00 16.43 -14.86
CA VAL A 208 -1.65 16.37 -15.45
C VAL A 208 -1.68 15.73 -16.83
N VAL A 209 -2.34 14.59 -17.00
CA VAL A 209 -2.48 13.92 -18.31
C VAL A 209 -3.17 14.85 -19.31
N ARG A 210 -4.25 15.54 -18.89
CA ARG A 210 -4.92 16.54 -19.74
C ARG A 210 -3.98 17.68 -20.14
N ASN A 211 -3.21 18.24 -19.20
CA ASN A 211 -2.25 19.31 -19.48
C ASN A 211 -1.19 18.87 -20.51
N LEU A 212 -0.73 17.63 -20.44
CA LEU A 212 0.25 17.06 -21.36
C LEU A 212 -0.31 16.82 -22.77
N ILE A 213 -1.58 16.38 -22.88
CA ILE A 213 -2.24 16.15 -24.17
C ILE A 213 -2.61 17.48 -24.86
N GLU A 214 -3.22 18.40 -24.12
CA GLU A 214 -3.72 19.67 -24.70
C GLU A 214 -2.60 20.68 -24.97
N ALA A 215 -1.40 20.47 -24.42
CA ALA A 215 -0.18 21.25 -24.66
C ALA A 215 -0.39 22.78 -24.66
N GLY A 216 -0.81 23.33 -23.51
CA GLY A 216 -0.79 24.78 -23.28
C GLY A 216 0.63 25.33 -23.03
N PRO A 217 0.81 26.67 -22.96
CA PRO A 217 2.13 27.29 -22.74
C PRO A 217 2.78 26.96 -21.38
N THR A 218 2.04 26.39 -20.42
CA THR A 218 2.50 26.07 -19.07
C THR A 218 1.89 24.76 -18.56
N PRO A 219 2.32 23.57 -19.05
CA PRO A 219 1.73 22.28 -18.65
C PRO A 219 1.97 21.95 -17.17
N THR A 220 2.95 22.61 -16.54
CA THR A 220 3.32 22.46 -15.13
C THR A 220 2.41 23.23 -14.15
N ILE A 221 1.49 24.06 -14.64
CA ILE A 221 0.45 24.68 -13.80
C ILE A 221 -0.73 23.71 -13.71
N ILE A 222 -0.92 23.12 -12.53
CA ILE A 222 -1.94 22.08 -12.32
C ILE A 222 -3.25 22.74 -11.91
N GLN A 223 -3.94 23.30 -12.91
CA GLN A 223 -5.21 23.99 -12.72
C GLN A 223 -6.19 23.63 -13.84
N GLY A 224 -7.38 23.16 -13.46
CA GLY A 224 -8.45 22.87 -14.41
C GLY A 224 -9.62 22.13 -13.77
N PRO A 225 -10.48 21.47 -14.59
CA PRO A 225 -11.72 20.88 -14.11
C PRO A 225 -11.53 19.69 -13.17
N PHE A 226 -10.35 19.04 -13.17
CA PHE A 226 -10.10 17.84 -12.37
C PHE A 226 -9.25 18.10 -11.12
N TYR A 227 -8.45 19.17 -11.12
CA TYR A 227 -7.60 19.53 -9.99
C TYR A 227 -7.24 21.02 -10.01
N ASN A 228 -7.14 21.63 -8.83
CA ASN A 228 -6.68 23.01 -8.67
C ASN A 228 -5.63 23.09 -7.56
N GLU A 229 -4.35 23.22 -7.93
CA GLU A 229 -3.25 23.28 -6.98
C GLU A 229 -3.28 24.53 -6.08
N GLU A 230 -3.80 25.68 -6.54
CA GLU A 230 -3.91 26.90 -5.72
C GLU A 230 -4.86 26.70 -4.54
N GLN A 231 -5.88 25.86 -4.71
CA GLN A 231 -6.83 25.49 -3.65
C GLN A 231 -6.30 24.35 -2.79
N SER A 232 -5.73 23.31 -3.41
CA SER A 232 -5.29 22.10 -2.71
C SER A 232 -4.03 22.31 -1.88
N VAL A 233 -3.02 23.01 -2.41
CA VAL A 233 -1.71 23.13 -1.73
C VAL A 233 -1.82 23.76 -0.34
N PRO A 234 -2.54 24.89 -0.12
CA PRO A 234 -2.69 25.45 1.22
C PRO A 234 -3.38 24.51 2.21
N LEU A 235 -4.37 23.74 1.75
CA LEU A 235 -5.08 22.76 2.58
C LEU A 235 -4.16 21.60 2.98
N LEU A 236 -3.37 21.08 2.04
CA LEU A 236 -2.42 19.99 2.31
C LEU A 236 -1.28 20.43 3.22
N GLN A 237 -0.81 21.68 3.09
CA GLN A 237 0.17 22.28 4.01
C GLN A 237 -0.40 22.42 5.42
N ALA A 238 -1.62 22.92 5.56
CA ALA A 238 -2.29 23.03 6.86
C ALA A 238 -2.52 21.67 7.52
N ALA A 239 -2.78 20.63 6.73
CA ALA A 239 -2.93 19.25 7.19
C ALA A 239 -1.59 18.52 7.41
N ASN A 240 -0.45 19.13 7.07
CA ASN A 240 0.86 18.48 7.05
C ASN A 240 0.87 17.18 6.23
N ASP A 241 0.12 17.13 5.12
CA ASP A 241 0.03 15.98 4.22
C ASP A 241 1.21 16.00 3.22
N ILE A 242 2.39 15.67 3.75
CA ILE A 242 3.64 15.64 2.99
C ILE A 242 3.56 14.71 1.76
N PRO A 243 2.98 13.48 1.83
CA PRO A 243 2.87 12.61 0.67
C PRO A 243 2.04 13.22 -0.47
N ALA A 244 0.92 13.87 -0.18
CA ALA A 244 0.11 14.51 -1.21
C ALA A 244 0.85 15.69 -1.85
N LEU A 245 1.54 16.51 -1.05
CA LEU A 245 2.38 17.60 -1.56
C LEU A 245 3.51 17.09 -2.48
N ALA A 246 4.17 15.99 -2.09
CA ALA A 246 5.22 15.37 -2.88
C ALA A 246 4.73 14.94 -4.27
N ASN A 247 3.52 14.38 -4.37
CA ASN A 247 2.93 14.01 -5.66
C ASN A 247 2.70 15.23 -6.57
N ILE A 248 2.19 16.34 -6.03
CA ILE A 248 2.00 17.57 -6.79
C ILE A 248 3.34 18.07 -7.34
N PHE A 249 4.36 18.18 -6.48
CA PHE A 249 5.67 18.68 -6.92
C PHE A 249 6.34 17.75 -7.93
N TYR A 250 6.21 16.43 -7.76
CA TYR A 250 6.72 15.45 -8.72
C TYR A 250 6.10 15.64 -10.11
N CYS A 251 4.78 15.86 -10.19
CA CYS A 251 4.10 16.10 -11.47
C CYS A 251 4.49 17.41 -12.16
N LYS A 252 5.26 18.29 -11.50
CA LYS A 252 5.72 19.58 -12.04
C LYS A 252 7.19 19.55 -12.49
N MET A 253 7.92 18.47 -12.22
CA MET A 253 9.31 18.27 -12.65
C MET A 253 9.38 17.90 -14.13
#